data_AF-A0A6H2A625-F1
#
_entry.id   AF-A0A6H2A625-F1
#
_cell.length_a   1.000
_cell.length_b   1.000
_cell.length_c   1.000
_cell.angle_alpha   90.00
_cell.angle_beta   90.00
_cell.angle_gamma   90.00
#
_symmetry.space_group_name_H-M   'P 1'
#
loop_
_entity.id
_entity.type
_entity.pdbx_description
1 polymer ?
#
loop_
_entity_poly.entity_id
_entity_poly.type
_entity_poly.pdbx_seq_one_letter_code
_entity_poly.pdbx_strand_id
1 'polypeptide(L)'
;MKSNYDSSTDTLNHSRNVLRFMNIIIHELTKRAEVHDKSKLLSPEKEIFDEYTPKLKTSTYGSDEYKEFLKGMGDGLKHHYSVNRHHPEHFDDGINDMNLLDIMEMLCDWKAATLRHNDGDIYKSLEINASRFGVKKQLLRILQNTVKDMVMEKGK
;
A
#
# COMPACT_ATOMS: atom_id res chain seq x y z
N MET A 1 -16.60 -15.06 -48.09
CA MET A 1 -15.32 -14.39 -48.44
C MET A 1 -14.50 -14.26 -47.16
N LYS A 2 -13.23 -14.69 -47.15
CA LYS A 2 -12.33 -14.39 -46.01
C LYS A 2 -11.88 -12.94 -46.13
N SER A 3 -11.89 -12.21 -45.02
CA SER A 3 -11.42 -10.83 -44.95
C SER A 3 -9.93 -10.75 -45.25
N ASN A 4 -9.50 -9.80 -46.09
CA ASN A 4 -8.09 -9.48 -46.36
C ASN A 4 -7.51 -8.49 -45.33
N TYR A 5 -8.17 -8.31 -44.19
CA TYR A 5 -7.74 -7.39 -43.15
C TYR A 5 -6.50 -7.91 -42.42
N ASP A 6 -5.43 -7.11 -42.44
CA ASP A 6 -4.21 -7.30 -41.67
C ASP A 6 -4.25 -6.39 -40.43
N SER A 7 -4.38 -7.00 -39.25
CA SER A 7 -4.46 -6.28 -37.97
C SER A 7 -3.11 -5.81 -37.43
N SER A 8 -2.01 -6.00 -38.16
CA SER A 8 -0.65 -5.72 -37.66
C SER A 8 -0.47 -4.27 -37.22
N THR A 9 -0.92 -3.30 -38.04
CA THR A 9 -0.80 -1.87 -37.70
C THR A 9 -1.59 -1.51 -36.44
N ASP A 10 -2.83 -2.01 -36.33
CA ASP A 10 -3.69 -1.73 -35.19
C ASP A 10 -3.17 -2.39 -33.91
N THR A 11 -2.63 -3.61 -34.03
CA THR A 11 -1.99 -4.33 -32.92
C THR A 11 -0.73 -3.60 -32.45
N LEU A 12 0.11 -3.12 -33.36
CA LEU A 12 1.31 -2.33 -33.01
C LEU A 12 0.94 -1.01 -32.33
N ASN A 13 -0.11 -0.33 -32.81
CA ASN A 13 -0.59 0.90 -32.18
C ASN A 13 -1.17 0.64 -30.79
N HIS A 14 -1.94 -0.44 -30.61
CA HIS A 14 -2.43 -0.87 -29.31
C HIS A 14 -1.27 -1.14 -28.34
N SER A 15 -0.28 -1.93 -28.73
CA SER A 15 0.91 -2.23 -27.91
C SER A 15 1.67 -0.98 -27.49
N ARG A 16 1.84 0.00 -28.38
CA ARG A 16 2.46 1.30 -28.05
C ARG A 16 1.66 2.07 -27.01
N ASN A 17 0.33 2.06 -27.12
CA ASN A 17 -0.53 2.71 -26.14
C ASN A 17 -0.48 2.02 -24.78
N VAL A 18 -0.49 0.69 -24.74
CA VAL A 18 -0.29 -0.08 -23.49
C VAL A 18 1.04 0.29 -22.84
N LEU A 19 2.14 0.27 -23.59
CA LEU A 19 3.46 0.68 -23.10
C LEU A 19 3.43 2.11 -22.53
N ARG A 20 2.82 3.05 -23.24
CA ARG A 20 2.68 4.44 -22.79
C ARG A 20 1.95 4.54 -21.44
N PHE A 21 0.81 3.89 -21.30
CA PHE A 21 0.02 3.96 -20.06
C PHE A 21 0.70 3.24 -18.89
N MET A 22 1.36 2.10 -19.15
CA MET A 22 2.17 1.42 -18.14
C MET A 22 3.30 2.32 -17.63
N ASN A 23 4.00 3.04 -18.52
CA ASN A 23 5.06 3.95 -18.12
C ASN A 23 4.57 5.14 -17.28
N ILE A 24 3.35 5.63 -17.52
CA ILE A 24 2.73 6.67 -16.67
C ILE A 24 2.50 6.12 -15.26
N ILE A 25 1.96 4.90 -15.14
CA ILE A 25 1.75 4.23 -13.85
C ILE A 25 3.08 4.00 -13.12
N ILE A 26 4.10 3.49 -13.82
CA ILE A 26 5.43 3.27 -13.26
C ILE A 26 6.01 4.57 -12.70
N HIS A 27 5.94 5.65 -13.48
CA HIS A 27 6.45 6.96 -13.05
C HIS A 27 5.76 7.48 -11.78
N GLU A 28 4.43 7.35 -11.70
CA GLU A 28 3.67 7.76 -10.52
C GLU A 28 4.00 6.90 -9.29
N LEU A 29 4.18 5.59 -9.46
CA LEU A 29 4.63 4.70 -8.38
C LEU A 29 6.04 5.05 -7.90
N THR A 30 6.97 5.37 -8.79
CA THR A 30 8.33 5.83 -8.43
C THR A 30 8.26 7.10 -7.60
N LYS A 31 7.49 8.10 -8.06
CA LYS A 31 7.32 9.36 -7.32
C LYS A 31 6.76 9.14 -5.93
N ARG A 32 5.74 8.28 -5.79
CA ARG A 32 5.15 7.92 -4.49
C ARG A 32 6.15 7.21 -3.59
N ALA A 33 6.92 6.25 -4.12
CA ALA A 33 7.95 5.57 -3.36
C ALA A 33 9.03 6.52 -2.81
N GLU A 34 9.40 7.56 -3.57
CA GLU A 34 10.39 8.57 -3.12
C GLU A 34 9.90 9.47 -1.98
N VAL A 35 8.58 9.68 -1.89
CA VAL A 35 7.98 10.59 -0.91
C VAL A 35 7.16 9.88 0.17
N HIS A 36 7.05 8.56 0.09
CA HIS A 36 6.31 7.73 1.03
C HIS A 36 6.69 8.08 2.47
N ASP A 37 5.69 8.41 3.29
CA ASP A 37 5.84 8.76 4.69
C ASP A 37 6.77 9.95 5.01
N LYS A 38 7.16 10.76 4.01
CA LYS A 38 8.09 11.88 4.22
C LYS A 38 7.56 12.90 5.23
N SER A 39 6.23 13.00 5.39
CA SER A 39 5.60 13.85 6.40
C SER A 39 6.02 13.49 7.82
N LYS A 40 6.35 12.20 8.11
CA LYS A 40 6.81 11.74 9.43
C LYS A 40 8.15 12.35 9.85
N LEU A 41 8.89 12.93 8.91
CA LEU A 41 10.19 13.56 9.16
C LEU A 41 10.08 15.04 9.52
N LEU A 42 8.86 15.60 9.55
CA LEU A 42 8.59 17.01 9.82
C LEU A 42 7.49 17.15 10.88
N SER A 43 7.49 18.28 11.60
CA SER A 43 6.38 18.61 12.49
C SER A 43 5.09 18.81 11.66
N PRO A 44 3.89 18.44 12.17
CA PRO A 44 3.63 18.01 13.54
C PRO A 44 3.80 16.50 13.79
N GLU A 45 4.14 15.71 12.76
CA GLU A 45 4.23 14.26 12.89
C GLU A 45 5.49 13.81 13.62
N LYS A 46 6.63 14.46 13.31
CA LYS A 46 7.95 13.99 13.73
C LYS A 46 8.05 13.68 15.21
N GLU A 47 7.65 14.60 16.07
CA GLU A 47 7.78 14.48 17.52
C GLU A 47 6.94 13.30 18.06
N ILE A 48 5.74 13.13 17.49
CA ILE A 48 4.81 12.06 17.87
C ILE A 48 5.36 10.71 17.40
N PHE A 49 5.86 10.61 16.16
CA PHE A 49 6.44 9.37 15.67
C PHE A 49 7.75 9.02 16.38
N ASP A 50 8.58 9.99 16.76
CA ASP A 50 9.78 9.76 17.57
C ASP A 50 9.42 9.13 18.94
N GLU A 51 8.33 9.57 19.57
CA GLU A 51 7.86 9.00 20.83
C GLU A 51 7.23 7.60 20.68
N TYR A 52 6.33 7.42 19.70
CA TYR A 52 5.48 6.23 19.65
C TYR A 52 6.05 5.09 18.79
N THR A 53 6.92 5.37 17.80
CA THR A 53 7.49 4.30 16.95
C THR A 53 8.23 3.22 17.77
N PRO A 54 9.06 3.55 18.78
CA PRO A 54 9.68 2.54 19.63
C PRO A 54 8.67 1.71 20.43
N LYS A 55 7.61 2.37 20.95
CA LYS A 55 6.53 1.71 21.72
C LYS A 55 5.73 0.73 20.86
N LEU A 56 5.39 1.16 19.64
CA LEU A 56 4.69 0.33 18.65
C LEU A 56 5.54 -0.88 18.26
N LYS A 57 6.85 -0.70 18.06
CA LYS A 57 7.78 -1.79 17.72
C LYS A 57 7.80 -2.90 18.77
N THR A 58 7.68 -2.55 20.05
CA THR A 58 7.68 -3.52 21.15
C THR A 58 6.30 -4.12 21.44
N SER A 59 5.22 -3.51 20.96
CA SER A 59 3.86 -4.02 21.11
C SER A 59 3.55 -5.13 20.09
N THR A 60 2.61 -6.01 20.44
CA THR A 60 2.04 -6.96 19.47
C THR A 60 1.04 -6.25 18.55
N TYR A 61 1.23 -6.37 17.23
CA TYR A 61 0.33 -5.75 16.25
C TYR A 61 -1.14 -6.15 16.46
N GLY A 62 -2.02 -5.16 16.58
CA GLY A 62 -3.45 -5.37 16.81
C GLY A 62 -3.86 -5.67 18.27
N SER A 63 -2.92 -5.73 19.21
CA SER A 63 -3.22 -5.84 20.65
C SER A 63 -3.92 -4.60 21.19
N ASP A 64 -4.48 -4.68 22.40
CA ASP A 64 -5.10 -3.51 23.04
C ASP A 64 -4.07 -2.43 23.39
N GLU A 65 -2.85 -2.83 23.80
CA GLU A 65 -1.74 -1.89 24.00
C GLU A 65 -1.39 -1.15 22.71
N TYR A 66 -1.28 -1.87 21.58
CA TYR A 66 -1.04 -1.27 20.27
C TYR A 66 -2.14 -0.25 19.92
N LYS A 67 -3.41 -0.59 20.16
CA LYS A 67 -4.54 0.32 19.91
C LYS A 67 -4.49 1.55 20.82
N GLU A 68 -4.12 1.40 22.09
CA GLU A 68 -3.95 2.54 23.00
C GLU A 68 -2.80 3.46 22.55
N PHE A 69 -1.69 2.91 22.06
CA PHE A 69 -0.63 3.72 21.45
C PHE A 69 -1.13 4.49 20.23
N LEU A 70 -1.91 3.86 19.34
CA LEU A 70 -2.50 4.58 18.20
C LEU A 70 -3.42 5.73 18.64
N LYS A 71 -4.22 5.55 19.71
CA LYS A 71 -5.04 6.64 20.28
C LYS A 71 -4.15 7.78 20.79
N GLY A 72 -3.06 7.43 21.49
CA GLY A 72 -2.10 8.39 22.04
C GLY A 72 -1.37 9.21 20.96
N MET A 73 -1.21 8.68 19.75
CA MET A 73 -0.61 9.42 18.63
C MET A 73 -1.51 10.54 18.09
N GLY A 74 -2.82 10.49 18.32
CA GLY A 74 -3.77 11.59 18.10
C GLY A 74 -3.56 12.38 16.80
N ASP A 75 -3.27 13.68 16.94
CA ASP A 75 -3.12 14.62 15.82
C ASP A 75 -1.99 14.25 14.84
N GLY A 76 -0.97 13.51 15.29
CA GLY A 76 0.10 13.02 14.43
C GLY A 76 -0.42 12.03 13.40
N LEU A 77 -1.21 11.04 13.84
CA LEU A 77 -1.86 10.11 12.90
C LEU A 77 -2.93 10.80 12.05
N LYS A 78 -3.69 11.75 12.63
CA LYS A 78 -4.69 12.50 11.88
C LYS A 78 -4.07 13.29 10.72
N HIS A 79 -2.98 14.03 11.00
CA HIS A 79 -2.24 14.73 9.95
C HIS A 79 -1.67 13.75 8.94
N HIS A 80 -1.06 12.67 9.41
CA HIS A 80 -0.47 11.62 8.58
C HIS A 80 -1.46 11.03 7.57
N TYR A 81 -2.64 10.60 8.04
CA TYR A 81 -3.69 10.07 7.17
C TYR A 81 -4.23 11.13 6.20
N SER A 82 -4.34 12.39 6.62
CA SER A 82 -4.84 13.47 5.75
C SER A 82 -3.92 13.81 4.56
N VAL A 83 -2.62 13.50 4.65
CA VAL A 83 -1.66 13.84 3.59
C VAL A 83 -1.08 12.61 2.88
N ASN A 84 -1.34 11.39 3.36
CA ASN A 84 -0.84 10.15 2.77
C ASN A 84 -1.99 9.25 2.30
N ARG A 85 -2.23 9.25 0.99
CA ARG A 85 -3.32 8.53 0.31
C ARG A 85 -3.23 7.01 0.35
N HIS A 86 -2.10 6.43 0.71
CA HIS A 86 -2.00 4.96 0.79
C HIS A 86 -2.70 4.39 2.04
N HIS A 87 -3.19 5.23 2.95
CA HIS A 87 -4.02 4.80 4.08
C HIS A 87 -5.51 4.85 3.74
N PRO A 88 -6.29 3.79 4.03
CA PRO A 88 -7.75 3.85 3.94
C PRO A 88 -8.34 5.01 4.74
N GLU A 89 -7.76 5.35 5.89
CA GLU A 89 -8.19 6.47 6.74
C GLU A 89 -8.06 7.86 6.07
N HIS A 90 -7.37 7.98 4.93
CA HIS A 90 -7.35 9.20 4.12
C HIS A 90 -8.71 9.52 3.50
N PHE A 91 -9.56 8.51 3.30
CA PHE A 91 -10.78 8.60 2.51
C PHE A 91 -12.05 8.45 3.34
N ASP A 92 -13.13 9.05 2.86
CA ASP A 92 -14.43 9.02 3.53
C ASP A 92 -15.07 7.61 3.48
N ASP A 93 -15.03 6.90 2.35
CA ASP A 93 -15.48 5.50 2.22
C ASP A 93 -14.29 4.50 2.29
N GLY A 94 -13.22 4.91 2.97
CA GLY A 94 -12.07 4.06 3.27
C GLY A 94 -11.44 3.44 2.02
N ILE A 95 -11.26 2.12 2.06
CA ILE A 95 -10.61 1.39 0.97
C ILE A 95 -11.39 1.42 -0.36
N ASN A 96 -12.71 1.70 -0.33
CA ASN A 96 -13.51 1.73 -1.56
C ASN A 96 -13.22 2.95 -2.44
N ASP A 97 -12.68 4.02 -1.84
CA ASP A 97 -12.29 5.25 -2.54
C ASP A 97 -10.84 5.22 -3.06
N MET A 98 -10.07 4.20 -2.69
CA MET A 98 -8.69 4.03 -3.12
C MET A 98 -8.59 3.62 -4.59
N ASN A 99 -7.62 4.19 -5.31
CA ASN A 99 -7.26 3.68 -6.64
C ASN A 99 -6.17 2.59 -6.55
N LEU A 100 -5.85 1.94 -7.67
CA LEU A 100 -4.85 0.86 -7.69
C LEU A 100 -3.45 1.29 -7.26
N LEU A 101 -3.05 2.55 -7.48
CA LEU A 101 -1.74 3.05 -7.07
C LEU A 101 -1.68 3.24 -5.55
N ASP A 102 -2.76 3.77 -4.96
CA ASP A 102 -2.92 3.88 -3.52
C ASP A 102 -2.85 2.48 -2.86
N ILE A 103 -3.55 1.49 -3.45
CA ILE A 103 -3.54 0.09 -2.97
C ILE A 103 -2.15 -0.57 -3.12
N MET A 104 -1.43 -0.32 -4.21
CA MET A 104 -0.07 -0.84 -4.40
C MET A 104 0.91 -0.27 -3.38
N GLU A 105 0.86 1.05 -3.15
CA GLU A 105 1.67 1.71 -2.13
C GLU A 105 1.34 1.18 -0.72
N MET A 106 0.06 1.03 -0.40
CA MET A 106 -0.42 0.45 0.87
C MET A 106 0.10 -0.98 1.09
N LEU A 107 0.08 -1.81 0.05
CA LEU A 107 0.58 -3.19 0.14
C LEU A 107 2.09 -3.22 0.41
N CYS A 108 2.85 -2.32 -0.23
CA CYS A 108 4.27 -2.14 0.03
C CYS A 108 4.55 -1.65 1.45
N ASP A 109 3.78 -0.69 1.95
CA ASP A 109 3.86 -0.22 3.36
C ASP A 109 3.62 -1.37 4.33
N TRP A 110 2.53 -2.12 4.18
CA TRP A 110 2.22 -3.26 5.04
C TRP A 110 3.31 -4.33 5.00
N LYS A 111 3.91 -4.56 3.82
CA LYS A 111 5.05 -5.48 3.72
C LYS A 111 6.29 -4.92 4.43
N ALA A 112 6.62 -3.64 4.27
CA ALA A 112 7.74 -3.01 4.96
C ALA A 112 7.54 -3.00 6.50
N ALA A 113 6.32 -2.76 6.96
CA ALA A 113 5.96 -2.80 8.38
C ALA A 113 6.23 -4.18 9.00
N THR A 114 5.99 -5.27 8.27
CA THR A 114 6.31 -6.64 8.75
C THR A 114 7.81 -6.83 9.04
N LEU A 115 8.70 -6.12 8.35
CA LEU A 115 10.16 -6.24 8.55
C LEU A 115 10.64 -5.60 9.86
N ARG A 116 9.78 -4.87 10.57
CA ARG A 116 10.11 -4.22 11.84
C ARG A 116 9.84 -5.10 13.07
N HIS A 117 9.22 -6.27 12.87
CA HIS A 117 8.88 -7.23 13.91
C HIS A 117 9.61 -8.57 13.67
N ASN A 118 10.03 -9.24 14.75
CA ASN A 118 10.79 -10.49 14.65
C ASN A 118 9.98 -11.66 14.06
N ASP A 119 8.65 -11.60 14.15
CA ASP A 119 7.68 -12.59 13.68
C ASP A 119 6.75 -12.02 12.59
N GLY A 120 7.18 -10.97 11.89
CA GLY A 120 6.36 -10.30 10.89
C GLY A 120 5.96 -11.21 9.73
N ASP A 121 4.66 -11.41 9.57
CA ASP A 121 4.06 -12.20 8.48
C ASP A 121 3.09 -11.32 7.68
N ILE A 122 3.38 -11.14 6.39
CA ILE A 122 2.55 -10.36 5.48
C ILE A 122 1.18 -10.99 5.23
N TYR A 123 1.05 -12.32 5.23
CA TYR A 123 -0.26 -12.96 5.04
C TYR A 123 -1.14 -12.76 6.26
N LYS A 124 -0.59 -12.88 7.47
CA LYS A 124 -1.27 -12.53 8.72
C LYS A 124 -1.65 -11.04 8.77
N SER A 125 -0.74 -10.16 8.33
CA SER A 125 -1.01 -8.72 8.20
C SER A 125 -2.20 -8.44 7.26
N LEU A 126 -2.26 -9.11 6.11
CA LEU A 126 -3.38 -9.01 5.17
C LEU A 126 -4.71 -9.44 5.78
N GLU A 127 -4.73 -10.52 6.58
CA GLU A 127 -5.96 -10.98 7.25
C GLU A 127 -6.45 -9.97 8.29
N ILE A 128 -5.55 -9.47 9.14
CA ILE A 128 -5.87 -8.47 10.16
C ILE A 128 -6.37 -7.17 9.51
N ASN A 129 -5.65 -6.68 8.50
CA ASN A 129 -6.02 -5.46 7.79
C ASN A 129 -7.28 -5.62 6.95
N ALA A 130 -7.55 -6.82 6.40
CA ALA A 130 -8.80 -7.07 5.71
C ALA A 130 -10.01 -6.95 6.62
N SER A 131 -9.91 -7.46 7.84
CA SER A 131 -10.94 -7.26 8.86
C SER A 131 -11.07 -5.78 9.25
N ARG A 132 -9.94 -5.12 9.53
CA ARG A 132 -9.88 -3.72 9.97
C ARG A 132 -10.47 -2.74 8.94
N PHE A 133 -10.14 -2.91 7.67
CA PHE A 133 -10.48 -1.96 6.60
C PHE A 133 -11.62 -2.44 5.69
N GLY A 134 -12.27 -3.56 6.03
CA GLY A 134 -13.39 -4.08 5.26
C GLY A 134 -13.02 -4.59 3.86
N VAL A 135 -11.76 -4.99 3.65
CA VAL A 135 -11.28 -5.54 2.36
C VAL A 135 -12.08 -6.79 2.00
N LYS A 136 -12.79 -6.74 0.87
CA LYS A 136 -13.61 -7.88 0.41
C LYS A 136 -12.75 -9.01 -0.15
N LYS A 137 -13.32 -10.22 -0.16
CA LYS A 137 -12.64 -11.48 -0.55
C LYS A 137 -11.92 -11.41 -1.90
N GLN A 138 -12.50 -10.73 -2.90
CA GLN A 138 -11.86 -10.59 -4.21
C GLN A 138 -10.58 -9.75 -4.13
N LEU A 139 -10.64 -8.57 -3.52
CA LEU A 139 -9.48 -7.70 -3.36
C LEU A 139 -8.41 -8.37 -2.48
N LEU A 140 -8.81 -8.99 -1.37
CA LEU A 140 -7.88 -9.75 -0.52
C LEU A 140 -7.14 -10.82 -1.32
N ARG A 141 -7.84 -11.57 -2.18
CA ARG A 141 -7.19 -12.59 -3.02
C ARG A 141 -6.20 -11.98 -4.02
N ILE A 142 -6.53 -10.82 -4.61
CA ILE A 142 -5.62 -10.10 -5.50
C ILE A 142 -4.36 -9.68 -4.75
N LEU A 143 -4.50 -9.06 -3.56
CA LEU A 143 -3.36 -8.66 -2.72
C LEU A 143 -2.48 -9.86 -2.36
N GLN A 144 -3.07 -10.99 -1.96
CA GLN A 144 -2.33 -12.22 -1.67
C GLN A 144 -1.56 -12.76 -2.88
N ASN A 145 -2.13 -12.66 -4.08
CA ASN A 145 -1.45 -13.07 -5.31
C ASN A 145 -0.27 -12.13 -5.62
N THR A 146 -0.48 -10.82 -5.49
CA THR A 146 0.59 -9.82 -5.70
C THR A 146 1.73 -10.00 -4.69
N VAL A 147 1.43 -10.31 -3.43
CA VAL A 147 2.47 -10.58 -2.41
C VAL A 147 3.39 -11.72 -2.83
N LYS A 148 2.87 -12.78 -3.48
CA LYS A 148 3.72 -13.87 -3.97
C LYS A 148 4.83 -13.33 -4.87
N ASP A 149 4.51 -12.46 -5.81
CA ASP A 149 5.51 -11.89 -6.72
C ASP A 149 6.49 -10.95 -6.01
N MET A 150 6.09 -10.32 -4.89
CA MET A 150 6.97 -9.48 -4.06
C MET A 150 7.97 -10.27 -3.21
N VAL A 151 7.56 -11.44 -2.69
CA VAL A 151 8.39 -12.26 -1.77
C VAL A 151 9.13 -13.38 -2.47
N MET A 152 8.84 -13.65 -3.75
CA MET A 152 9.63 -14.58 -4.54
C MET A 152 11.01 -13.97 -4.78
N GLU A 153 11.97 -14.38 -3.94
CA GLU A 153 13.37 -14.39 -4.33
C GLU A 153 13.46 -15.02 -5.73
N LYS A 154 14.15 -14.34 -6.65
CA LYS A 154 14.61 -14.94 -7.90
C LYS A 154 15.59 -16.07 -7.55
N GLY A 155 15.04 -17.22 -7.23
CA GLY A 155 15.73 -18.47 -7.01
C GLY A 155 15.33 -19.49 -8.07
N LYS A 156 15.53 -19.15 -9.36
CA LYS A 156 15.91 -20.03 -10.48
C LYS A 156 16.57 -19.18 -11.56
#